data_AF-A0AAN8HT25-F1
#
_entry.id   AF-A0AAN8HT25-F1
#
_cell.length_a   1.000
_cell.length_b   1.000
_cell.length_c   1.000
_cell.angle_alpha   90.00
_cell.angle_beta   90.00
_cell.angle_gamma   90.00
#
_symmetry.space_group_name_H-M   'P 1'
#
loop_
_entity.id
_entity.type
_entity.pdbx_description
1 polymer ?
#
loop_
_entity_poly.entity_id
_entity_poly.type
_entity_poly.pdbx_seq_one_letter_code
_entity_poly.pdbx_strand_id
1 'polypeptide(L)'
;MYTWTRVGGLLLDGREYHAGRELVLDRVPAELNGSMFRCTVQNPLGSTDTHTRLIVFDNPRLKKGRGHVVAAALRLCSSSAALLLLLSSTWGLT
;
A
#
# COMPACT_ATOMS: atom_id res chain seq x y z
N MET A 1 -31.58 13.10 -17.79
CA MET A 1 -30.22 13.68 -17.71
C MET A 1 -29.46 12.95 -16.62
N TYR A 2 -28.20 12.60 -16.87
CA TYR A 2 -27.31 11.95 -15.90
C TYR A 2 -26.13 12.89 -15.65
N THR A 3 -25.83 13.14 -14.39
CA THR A 3 -24.77 14.06 -13.99
C THR A 3 -23.97 13.46 -12.85
N TRP A 4 -22.65 13.41 -13.02
CA TRP A 4 -21.69 12.98 -12.00
C TRP A 4 -20.98 14.17 -11.38
N THR A 5 -20.79 14.11 -10.06
CA THR A 5 -20.06 15.12 -9.27
C THR A 5 -19.17 14.44 -8.23
N ARG A 6 -18.09 15.10 -7.82
CA ARG A 6 -17.38 14.73 -6.59
C ARG A 6 -18.02 15.48 -5.42
N VAL A 7 -18.34 14.77 -4.35
CA VAL A 7 -18.91 15.40 -3.15
C VAL A 7 -17.83 16.23 -2.46
N GLY A 8 -18.10 17.51 -2.26
CA GLY A 8 -17.19 18.42 -1.55
C GLY A 8 -15.96 18.85 -2.33
N GLY A 9 -15.94 18.72 -3.66
CA GLY A 9 -14.83 19.19 -4.47
C GLY A 9 -15.07 19.05 -5.98
N LEU A 10 -14.03 19.36 -6.74
CA LEU A 10 -14.03 19.23 -8.20
C LEU A 10 -13.64 17.81 -8.63
N LEU A 11 -14.03 17.44 -9.85
CA LEU A 11 -13.54 16.26 -10.54
C LEU A 11 -12.02 16.40 -10.84
N LEU A 12 -11.39 15.30 -11.26
CA LEU A 12 -9.93 15.23 -11.49
C LEU A 12 -9.44 16.26 -12.52
N ASP A 13 -10.27 16.58 -13.49
CA ASP A 13 -10.02 17.54 -14.56
C ASP A 13 -10.41 18.97 -14.20
N GLY A 14 -10.77 19.22 -12.92
CA GLY A 14 -11.18 20.53 -12.43
C GLY A 14 -12.63 20.90 -12.74
N ARG A 15 -13.41 20.03 -13.41
CA ARG A 15 -14.83 20.29 -13.67
C ARG A 15 -15.67 20.11 -12.40
N GLU A 16 -16.73 20.89 -12.27
CA GLU A 16 -17.72 20.69 -11.20
C GLU A 16 -18.57 19.44 -11.43
N TYR A 17 -18.83 19.11 -12.69
CA TYR A 17 -19.64 17.97 -13.07
C TYR A 17 -19.22 17.34 -14.41
N HIS A 18 -19.65 16.09 -14.60
CA HIS A 18 -19.56 15.35 -15.85
C HIS A 18 -20.96 14.88 -16.26
N ALA A 19 -21.38 15.17 -17.48
CA ALA A 19 -22.66 14.69 -18.00
C ALA A 19 -22.47 13.34 -18.69
N GLY A 20 -23.29 12.35 -18.34
CA GLY A 20 -23.17 11.00 -18.89
C GLY A 20 -23.62 9.93 -17.91
N ARG A 21 -23.93 8.75 -18.43
CA ARG A 21 -24.29 7.59 -17.60
C ARG A 21 -23.08 7.01 -16.86
N GLU A 22 -21.89 7.22 -17.40
CA GLU A 22 -20.63 6.70 -16.87
C GLU A 22 -19.69 7.87 -16.53
N LEU A 23 -18.89 7.69 -15.47
CA LEU A 23 -17.78 8.56 -15.15
C LEU A 23 -16.50 7.71 -15.17
N VAL A 24 -15.60 8.02 -16.10
CA VAL A 24 -14.29 7.36 -16.20
C VAL A 24 -13.26 8.23 -15.49
N LEU A 25 -12.50 7.61 -14.58
CA LEU A 25 -11.43 8.27 -13.83
C LEU A 25 -10.08 7.65 -14.21
N ASP A 26 -9.30 8.36 -15.02
CA ASP A 26 -7.99 7.90 -15.44
C ASP A 26 -6.88 8.39 -14.52
N ARG A 27 -5.87 7.54 -14.28
CA ARG A 27 -4.67 7.87 -13.48
C ARG A 27 -5.04 8.47 -12.12
N VAL A 28 -5.91 7.77 -11.41
CA VAL A 28 -6.49 8.22 -10.14
C VAL A 28 -5.39 8.50 -9.09
N PRO A 29 -5.30 9.74 -8.58
CA PRO A 29 -4.36 10.10 -7.51
C PRO A 29 -4.73 9.47 -6.16
N ALA A 30 -3.73 9.21 -5.32
CA ALA A 30 -3.94 8.63 -3.98
C ALA A 30 -4.73 9.56 -3.05
N GLU A 31 -4.67 10.87 -3.27
CA GLU A 31 -5.39 11.91 -2.51
C GLU A 31 -6.92 11.81 -2.68
N LEU A 32 -7.37 11.05 -3.69
CA LEU A 32 -8.80 10.79 -3.90
C LEU A 32 -9.32 9.61 -3.09
N ASN A 33 -8.45 8.83 -2.44
CA ASN A 33 -8.86 7.70 -1.63
C ASN A 33 -9.89 8.14 -0.56
N GLY A 34 -11.00 7.42 -0.49
CA GLY A 34 -12.11 7.71 0.42
C GLY A 34 -13.09 8.77 -0.08
N SER A 35 -12.83 9.44 -1.21
CA SER A 35 -13.76 10.43 -1.79
C SER A 35 -15.09 9.79 -2.19
N MET A 36 -16.15 10.58 -2.11
CA MET A 36 -17.49 10.19 -2.55
C MET A 36 -17.80 10.82 -3.90
N PHE A 37 -18.33 10.03 -4.82
CA PHE A 37 -18.89 10.49 -6.09
C PHE A 37 -20.39 10.30 -6.08
N ARG A 38 -21.11 11.27 -6.63
CA ARG A 38 -22.57 11.27 -6.72
C ARG A 38 -23.01 11.31 -8.17
N CYS A 39 -23.87 10.38 -8.55
CA CYS A 39 -24.63 10.42 -9.80
C CYS A 39 -26.05 10.90 -9.50
N THR A 40 -26.47 11.97 -10.16
CA THR A 40 -27.82 12.51 -10.15
C THR A 40 -28.49 12.19 -11.47
N VAL A 41 -29.66 11.56 -11.41
CA VAL A 41 -30.47 11.20 -12.57
C VAL A 41 -31.79 11.96 -12.51
N GLN A 42 -32.09 12.71 -13.56
CA GLN A 42 -33.24 13.63 -13.62
C GLN A 42 -34.09 13.42 -14.87
N ASN A 43 -35.40 13.49 -14.71
CA ASN A 43 -36.38 13.58 -15.79
C ASN A 43 -37.51 14.56 -15.38
N PRO A 44 -38.48 14.88 -16.25
CA PRO A 44 -39.56 15.83 -15.91
C PRO A 44 -40.43 15.43 -14.71
N LEU A 45 -40.41 14.16 -14.30
CA LEU A 45 -41.18 13.65 -13.17
C LEU A 45 -40.40 13.69 -11.85
N GLY A 46 -39.07 13.84 -11.88
CA GLY A 46 -38.27 13.92 -10.68
C GLY A 46 -36.78 13.66 -10.84
N SER A 47 -36.11 13.59 -9.69
CA SER A 47 -34.67 13.41 -9.54
C SER A 47 -34.39 12.30 -8.54
N THR A 48 -33.31 11.55 -8.74
CA THR A 48 -32.76 10.64 -7.74
C THR A 48 -31.23 10.68 -7.77
N ASP A 49 -30.62 10.41 -6.61
CA ASP A 49 -29.17 10.43 -6.42
C ASP A 49 -28.67 9.06 -5.97
N THR A 50 -27.49 8.67 -6.43
CA THR A 50 -26.74 7.52 -5.91
C THR A 50 -25.31 7.94 -5.61
N HIS A 51 -24.74 7.39 -4.53
CA HIS A 51 -23.41 7.72 -4.06
C HIS A 51 -22.50 6.49 -4.08
N THR A 52 -21.24 6.69 -4.47
CA THR A 52 -20.23 5.64 -4.50
C THR A 52 -18.94 6.15 -3.88
N ARG A 53 -18.36 5.36 -2.96
CA ARG A 53 -17.06 5.65 -2.35
C ARG A 53 -15.94 5.09 -3.22
N LEU A 54 -14.98 5.92 -3.57
CA LEU A 54 -13.76 5.49 -4.25
C LEU A 54 -12.72 5.08 -3.21
N ILE A 55 -12.20 3.86 -3.30
CA ILE A 55 -11.09 3.37 -2.48
C ILE A 55 -9.91 3.10 -3.40
N VAL A 56 -8.78 3.74 -3.12
CA VAL A 56 -7.53 3.61 -3.89
C VAL A 56 -6.48 2.97 -3.00
N PHE A 57 -5.81 1.96 -3.51
CA PHE A 57 -4.74 1.25 -2.82
C PHE A 57 -3.41 1.51 -3.52
N ASP A 58 -2.37 1.74 -2.72
CA ASP A 58 -1.00 1.71 -3.21
C ASP A 58 -0.54 0.29 -3.48
N ASN A 59 0.32 0.13 -4.49
CA ASN A 59 0.95 -1.15 -4.76
C ASN A 59 1.89 -1.53 -3.59
N PRO A 60 1.72 -2.70 -2.94
CA PRO A 60 2.59 -3.11 -1.85
C PRO A 60 4.03 -3.24 -2.31
N ARG A 61 4.96 -2.70 -1.51
CA ARG A 61 6.40 -2.79 -1.76
C ARG A 61 7.06 -3.67 -0.71
N LEU A 62 7.85 -4.65 -1.17
CA LEU A 62 8.71 -5.43 -0.29
C LEU A 62 9.73 -4.48 0.36
N LYS A 63 9.70 -4.40 1.69
CA LYS A 63 10.74 -3.70 2.43
C LYS A 63 12.03 -4.50 2.26
N LYS A 64 13.09 -3.86 1.74
CA LYS A 64 14.42 -4.48 1.65
C LYS A 64 14.84 -4.89 3.07
N GLY A 65 14.99 -6.19 3.31
CA GLY A 65 15.49 -6.69 4.58
C GLY A 65 16.89 -6.13 4.88
N ARG A 66 17.12 -5.67 6.11
CA ARG A 66 18.50 -5.48 6.60
C ARG A 66 19.17 -6.86 6.56
N GLY A 67 20.23 -7.00 5.76
CA GLY A 67 21.03 -8.22 5.69
C GLY A 67 21.70 -8.49 7.04
N HIS A 68 21.00 -9.19 7.92
CA HIS A 68 21.47 -9.61 9.24
C HIS A 68 21.56 -11.13 9.32
N VAL A 69 22.25 -11.77 8.37
CA VAL A 69 22.57 -13.21 8.44
C VAL A 69 23.78 -13.53 7.57
N VAL A 70 24.97 -13.01 7.90
CA VAL A 70 26.24 -13.70 7.53
C VAL A 70 27.46 -13.27 8.35
N ALA A 71 27.46 -12.11 9.02
CA ALA A 71 28.66 -11.64 9.71
C ALA A 71 28.98 -12.35 11.04
N ALA A 72 27.99 -13.04 11.66
CA ALA A 72 28.20 -13.71 12.95
C ALA A 72 28.82 -15.12 12.81
N ALA A 73 28.58 -15.83 11.71
CA ALA A 73 29.08 -17.20 11.52
C ALA A 73 30.58 -17.24 11.14
N LEU A 74 31.10 -16.19 10.50
CA LEU A 74 32.50 -16.12 10.09
C LEU A 74 33.48 -15.81 11.23
N ARG A 75 33.01 -15.43 12.44
CA ARG A 75 33.89 -15.09 13.57
C ARG A 75 34.21 -16.26 14.52
N LEU A 76 33.50 -17.37 14.43
CA LEU A 76 33.81 -18.56 15.24
C LEU A 76 34.88 -19.47 14.61
N CYS A 77 35.20 -19.31 13.31
CA CYS A 77 36.18 -20.16 12.63
C CYS A 77 37.62 -19.60 12.60
N SER A 78 37.87 -18.39 13.08
CA SER A 78 39.20 -17.75 12.97
C SER A 78 40.04 -17.75 14.25
N SER A 79 39.55 -18.34 15.36
CA SER A 79 40.34 -18.47 16.59
C SER A 79 40.74 -19.92 16.82
N SER A 80 41.98 -20.24 16.42
CA SER A 80 42.66 -21.49 16.76
C SER A 80 42.69 -21.80 18.27
N ALA A 81 42.42 -20.81 19.13
CA ALA A 81 42.44 -20.96 20.58
C ALA A 81 41.22 -21.71 21.14
N ALA A 82 40.06 -21.69 20.45
CA ALA A 82 38.85 -22.37 20.94
C ALA A 82 38.95 -23.90 20.88
N LEU A 83 39.69 -24.44 19.90
CA LEU A 83 39.90 -25.89 19.75
C LEU A 83 40.85 -26.45 20.82
N LEU A 84 41.85 -25.67 21.24
CA LEU A 84 42.85 -26.09 22.23
C LEU A 84 42.29 -26.18 23.66
N LEU A 85 41.34 -25.31 24.03
CA LEU A 85 40.70 -25.35 25.36
C LEU A 85 39.82 -26.60 25.53
N LEU A 86 39.16 -27.06 24.46
CA LEU A 86 38.32 -28.28 24.48
C LEU A 86 39.14 -29.57 24.64
N LEU A 87 40.38 -29.59 24.12
CA LEU A 87 41.28 -30.74 24.24
C LEU A 87 41.97 -30.84 25.62
N SER A 88 42.16 -29.72 26.32
CA SER A 88 42.70 -29.75 27.70
C SER A 88 41.69 -30.24 28.75
N SER A 89 40.40 -30.03 28.53
CA SER A 89 39.34 -30.47 29.47
C SER A 89 39.11 -31.97 29.49
N THR A 90 39.61 -32.72 28.50
CA THR A 90 39.46 -34.18 28.44
C THR A 90 40.65 -34.94 29.02
N TRP A 91 41.75 -34.26 29.39
CA TRP A 91 42.94 -34.88 30.01
C TRP A 91 43.05 -34.68 31.53
N GLY A 92 42.09 -34.01 32.17
CA GLY A 92 42.10 -33.75 33.62
C GLY A 92 41.25 -34.69 34.49
N LEU A 93 40.70 -35.77 33.94
CA LEU A 93 39.84 -36.72 34.65
C LEU A 93 40.29 -38.17 34.38
N THR A 94 41.39 -38.59 35.00
CA THR A 94 41.72 -39.98 35.35
C THR A 94 42.75 -39.97 36.47
#